data_AF-A0A2A2UQJ0-F1
#
_entry.id   AF-A0A2A2UQJ0-F1
#
_cell.length_a   1.000
_cell.length_b   1.000
_cell.length_c   1.000
_cell.angle_alpha   90.00
_cell.angle_beta   90.00
_cell.angle_gamma   90.00
#
_symmetry.space_group_name_H-M   'P 1'
#
loop_
_entity.id
_entity.type
_entity.pdbx_description
1 polymer ?
#
loop_
_entity_poly.entity_id
_entity_poly.type
_entity_poly.pdbx_seq_one_letter_code
_entity_poly.pdbx_strand_id
1 'polypeptide(L)' 'QESLFKQYGIALSRQTMADWVIRCASLFKPLYDRLHEVLLQQPVLHGDETTVKVVKEDKQTSYMWLYCSGTDSP' A
#
# COMPACT_ATOMS: atom_id res chain seq x y z
N GLN A 1 17.68 -1.33 -4.78
CA GLN A 1 16.77 -1.54 -5.93
C GLN A 1 17.31 -0.89 -7.20
N GLU A 2 17.56 0.43 -7.24
CA GLU A 2 18.15 1.07 -8.44
C GLU A 2 19.54 0.54 -8.84
N SER A 3 20.39 0.18 -7.86
CA SER A 3 21.70 -0.43 -8.12
C SER A 3 21.61 -1.80 -8.81
N LEU A 4 20.54 -2.55 -8.55
CA LEU A 4 20.33 -3.88 -9.11
C LEU A 4 19.98 -3.80 -10.60
N PHE A 5 19.07 -2.90 -10.97
CA PHE A 5 18.70 -2.70 -12.38
C PHE A 5 19.82 -2.06 -13.20
N LYS A 6 20.63 -1.18 -12.57
CA LYS A 6 21.87 -0.68 -13.18
C LYS A 6 22.88 -1.79 -13.47
N GLN A 7 22.99 -2.80 -12.61
CA GLN A 7 23.85 -3.97 -12.86
C GLN A 7 23.38 -4.81 -14.06
N TYR A 8 22.08 -4.82 -14.35
CA TYR A 8 21.51 -5.46 -15.55
C TYR A 8 21.52 -4.57 -16.80
N GLY A 9 22.14 -3.38 -16.74
CA GLY A 9 22.22 -2.44 -17.87
C GLY A 9 20.91 -1.71 -18.18
N ILE A 10 19.90 -1.82 -17.30
CA ILE A 10 18.60 -1.18 -17.49
C ILE A 10 18.59 0.15 -16.73
N ALA A 11 18.54 1.25 -17.48
CA ALA A 11 18.40 2.59 -16.91
C ALA A 11 16.95 2.83 -16.45
N LEU A 12 16.59 2.27 -15.30
CA LEU A 12 15.27 2.45 -14.68
C LEU A 12 15.38 3.40 -13.49
N SER A 13 14.67 4.53 -13.56
CA SER A 13 14.63 5.50 -12.46
C SER A 13 13.68 5.07 -11.34
N ARG A 14 13.94 5.47 -10.09
CA ARG A 14 12.98 5.35 -8.97
C ARG A 14 11.60 5.89 -9.32
N GLN A 15 11.53 6.99 -10.06
CA GLN A 15 10.28 7.62 -10.44
C GLN A 15 9.46 6.70 -11.36
N THR A 16 10.08 6.14 -12.39
CA THR A 16 9.41 5.20 -13.29
C THR A 16 8.89 3.96 -12.55
N MET A 17 9.67 3.41 -11.60
CA MET A 17 9.21 2.29 -10.77
C MET A 17 8.04 2.68 -9.88
N ALA A 18 8.08 3.86 -9.25
CA ALA A 18 6.98 4.36 -8.42
C ALA A 18 5.71 4.53 -9.25
N ASP A 19 5.83 5.11 -10.45
CA ASP A 19 4.70 5.29 -11.37
C ASP A 19 4.08 3.96 -11.79
N TRP A 20 4.90 2.92 -12.01
CA TRP A 20 4.41 1.57 -12.31
C TRP A 20 3.66 0.97 -11.13
N VAL A 21 4.19 1.08 -9.91
CA VAL A 21 3.51 0.59 -8.71
C VAL A 21 2.17 1.31 -8.52
N ILE A 22 2.11 2.63 -8.74
CA ILE A 22 0.86 3.41 -8.66
C ILE A 22 -0.15 2.95 -9.71
N ARG A 23 0.29 2.70 -10.95
CA ARG A 23 -0.58 2.17 -12.02
C ARG A 23 -1.09 0.76 -11.70
N CYS A 24 -0.26 -0.11 -11.13
CA CYS A 24 -0.72 -1.41 -10.67
C CYS A 24 -1.78 -1.24 -9.57
N ALA A 25 -1.53 -0.38 -8.59
CA ALA A 25 -2.49 -0.11 -7.52
C ALA A 25 -3.84 0.37 -8.05
N SER A 26 -3.87 1.22 -9.10
CA SER A 26 -5.13 1.66 -9.70
C SER A 26 -5.87 0.52 -10.43
N LEU A 27 -5.16 -0.41 -11.06
CA LEU A 27 -5.77 -1.60 -11.67
C LEU A 27 -6.40 -2.54 -10.63
N PHE A 28 -5.82 -2.63 -9.43
CA PHE A 28 -6.36 -3.44 -8.33
C PHE A 28 -7.52 -2.76 -7.58
N LYS A 29 -7.88 -1.51 -7.92
CA LYS A 29 -8.94 -0.76 -7.23
C LYS A 29 -10.27 -1.53 -7.13
N PRO A 30 -10.80 -2.21 -8.17
CA PRO A 30 -12.06 -2.94 -8.05
C PRO A 30 -11.99 -4.11 -7.07
N LEU A 31 -10.84 -4.81 -7.00
CA LEU A 31 -10.63 -5.88 -6.04
C LEU A 31 -10.56 -5.33 -4.61
N TYR A 32 -9.81 -4.24 -4.43
CA TYR A 32 -9.74 -3.54 -3.14
C TYR A 32 -11.13 -3.12 -2.66
N ASP A 33 -11.94 -2.52 -3.54
CA ASP A 33 -13.29 -2.08 -3.19
C ASP A 33 -14.16 -3.23 -2.73
N ARG A 34 -14.09 -4.38 -3.42
CA ARG A 34 -14.83 -5.57 -3.02
C ARG A 34 -14.36 -6.10 -1.67
N LEU A 35 -13.06 -6.17 -1.43
CA LEU A 35 -12.50 -6.61 -0.15
C LEU A 35 -12.90 -5.66 0.98
N HIS A 36 -12.91 -4.35 0.71
CA HIS A 36 -13.31 -3.34 1.68
C HIS A 36 -14.80 -3.46 2.04
N GLU A 37 -15.69 -3.68 1.08
CA GLU A 37 -17.11 -3.97 1.35
C GLU A 37 -17.29 -5.19 2.25
N VAL A 38 -16.56 -6.27 1.97
CA VAL A 38 -16.62 -7.51 2.75
C VAL A 38 -16.08 -7.29 4.16
N LEU A 39 -14.98 -6.54 4.29
CA LEU A 39 -14.40 -6.18 5.59
C LEU A 39 -15.42 -5.42 6.46
N LEU A 40 -16.14 -4.45 5.90
CA LEU A 40 -17.14 -3.66 6.63
C LEU A 40 -18.36 -4.47 7.11
N GLN A 41 -18.59 -5.67 6.56
CA GLN A 41 -19.65 -6.57 6.99
C GLN A 41 -19.26 -7.42 8.21
N GLN A 42 -17.98 -7.40 8.59
CA GLN A 42 -17.47 -8.22 9.68
C GLN A 42 -17.95 -7.69 11.04
N PRO A 43 -18.30 -8.58 11.98
CA PRO A 43 -18.82 -8.17 13.28
C PRO A 43 -17.77 -7.47 14.15
N VAL A 44 -16.49 -7.75 13.92
CA VAL A 44 -15.36 -7.17 14.66
C VAL A 44 -14.25 -6.81 13.68
N LEU A 45 -13.73 -5.59 13.82
CA LEU A 45 -12.59 -5.08 13.07
C LEU A 45 -11.42 -4.81 14.03
N HIS A 46 -10.23 -5.22 13.62
CA HIS A 46 -8.99 -4.85 14.27
C HIS A 46 -8.36 -3.71 13.48
N GLY A 47 -8.05 -2.61 14.16
CA GLY A 47 -7.36 -1.46 13.60
C GLY A 47 -5.96 -1.34 14.21
N ASP A 48 -4.93 -1.25 13.38
CA ASP A 48 -3.57 -0.92 13.81
C ASP A 48 -3.18 0.47 13.27
N GLU A 49 -2.61 1.30 14.14
CA GLU A 49 -2.08 2.61 13.80
C GLU A 49 -0.56 2.51 13.69
N THR A 50 -0.02 2.72 12.49
CA THR A 50 1.41 2.78 12.25
C THR A 50 1.82 4.21 11.91
N THR A 51 2.78 4.77 12.66
CA THR A 51 3.34 6.08 12.35
C THR A 51 4.34 5.99 11.20
N VAL A 52 4.21 6.87 10.21
CA VAL A 52 5.05 6.92 9.02
C VAL A 52 5.55 8.35 8.79
N LYS A 53 6.75 8.47 8.20
CA LYS A 53 7.31 9.76 7.78
C LYS A 53 7.17 9.91 6.27
N VAL A 54 6.34 10.84 5.84
CA VAL A 54 6.12 11.10 4.41
C VAL A 54 7.20 12.06 3.89
N VAL A 55 7.84 11.68 2.79
CA VAL A 55 8.90 12.50 2.17
C VAL A 55 8.24 13.71 1.50
N LYS A 56 8.64 14.93 1.92
CA LYS A 56 8.12 16.25 1.49
C LYS A 56 6.83 16.74 2.17
N GLU A 57 6.48 16.22 3.34
CA GLU A 57 5.42 16.80 4.17
C GLU A 57 6.03 17.56 5.36
N ASP A 58 5.52 18.76 5.69
CA ASP A 58 6.00 19.56 6.83
C ASP A 58 5.66 18.94 8.20
N LYS A 59 4.74 17.96 8.19
CA LYS A 59 4.38 17.20 9.40
C LYS A 59 5.46 16.18 9.71
N GLN A 60 5.99 16.24 10.93
CA GLN A 60 7.01 15.27 11.39
C GLN A 60 6.48 13.83 11.49
N THR A 61 5.17 13.67 11.74
CA THR A 61 4.51 12.37 11.93
C THR A 61 3.24 12.31 11.10
N SER A 62 3.13 11.28 10.27
CA SER A 62 1.90 10.88 9.58
C SER A 62 1.44 9.54 10.12
N TYR A 63 0.17 9.21 9.92
CA TYR A 63 -0.45 7.99 10.45
C TYR A 63 -1.03 7.17 9.31
N MET A 64 -0.72 5.88 9.32
CA MET A 64 -1.32 4.89 8.44
C MET A 64 -2.19 3.95 9.28
N TRP A 65 -3.45 3.80 8.88
CA TRP A 65 -4.40 2.92 9.54
C TRP A 65 -4.56 1.65 8.73
N LEU A 66 -4.37 0.51 9.37
CA LEU A 66 -4.58 -0.81 8.78
C LEU A 66 -5.75 -1.49 9.46
N TYR A 67 -6.65 -2.06 8.67
CA TYR A 67 -7.84 -2.75 9.17
C TYR A 67 -7.84 -4.21 8.72
N CYS A 68 -8.15 -5.12 9.64
CA CYS A 68 -8.32 -6.55 9.35
C CYS A 68 -9.43 -7.18 10.20
N SER A 69 -10.01 -8.26 9.68
CA SER A 69 -10.93 -9.14 10.40
C SER A 69 -10.22 -10.46 10.72
N GLY A 70 -10.49 -11.02 11.90
CA GLY A 70 -9.79 -12.22 12.41
C GLY A 70 -10.62 -13.51 12.33
N THR A 71 -11.84 -13.46 11.82
CA THR A 71 -12.82 -14.56 11.94
C THR A 71 -13.01 -15.40 10.68
N ASP A 72 -12.17 -15.22 9.66
CA ASP A 72 -12.23 -16.05 8.46
C ASP A 72 -11.71 -17.45 8.80
N SER A 73 -12.62 -18.29 9.30
CA SER A 73 -12.42 -19.74 9.40
C SER A 73 -12.31 -20.31 7.98
N PRO A 74 -11.42 -21.28 7.72
CA PRO A 74 -11.21 -21.86 6.39
C PRO A 74 -12.45 -22.53 5.81
#